data_AF-A0AAV9FCP7-F1
#
_entry.id   AF-A0AAV9FCP7-F1
#
_cell.length_a   1.000
_cell.length_b   1.000
_cell.length_c   1.000
_cell.angle_alpha   90.00
_cell.angle_beta   90.00
_cell.angle_gamma   90.00
#
_symmetry.space_group_name_H-M   'P 1'
#
loop_
_entity.id
_entity.type
_entity.pdbx_description
1 polymer ?
#
loop_
_entity_poly.entity_id
_entity_poly.type
_entity_poly.pdbx_seq_one_letter_code
_entity_poly.pdbx_strand_id
1 'polypeptide(L)'
;MSIRKLPLVTCFHIKRFEHSSTRNMSRKVDRYLQFPFSLDMSRYLSSSVLRSRYGNRVFSFDEENDDHVAGADDDDPNASVEISSEFELFAVVTHTGKLDAGHYITYLRLNNQWYRCDDAWITHVNEDLVRAAQCYMMFYVQKMLYYKASESASAS
;
A
#
# COMPACT_ATOMS: atom_id res chain seq x y z
N MET A 1 6.22 10.98 12.81
CA MET A 1 6.49 9.52 12.92
C MET A 1 7.13 9.07 11.61
N SER A 2 8.15 8.20 11.66
CA SER A 2 8.82 7.65 10.48
C SER A 2 9.04 6.14 10.61
N ILE A 3 9.17 5.46 9.48
CA ILE A 3 9.27 4.00 9.38
C ILE A 3 10.73 3.64 9.09
N ARG A 4 11.33 2.78 9.93
CA ARG A 4 12.70 2.29 9.69
C ARG A 4 12.76 1.08 8.77
N LYS A 5 11.73 0.23 8.79
CA LYS A 5 11.68 -1.00 7.98
C LYS A 5 10.26 -1.19 7.46
N LEU A 6 10.14 -1.37 6.15
CA LEU A 6 8.85 -1.63 5.52
C LEU A 6 8.53 -3.13 5.53
N PRO A 7 7.29 -3.54 5.84
CA PRO A 7 6.89 -4.92 5.72
C PRO A 7 6.75 -5.32 4.24
N LEU A 8 6.80 -6.63 3.95
CA LEU A 8 6.56 -7.15 2.60
C LEU A 8 5.13 -6.91 2.13
N VAL A 9 4.19 -7.01 3.08
CA VAL A 9 2.77 -6.71 2.90
C VAL A 9 2.37 -5.65 3.93
N THR A 10 1.82 -4.54 3.45
CA THR A 10 1.30 -3.46 4.29
C THR A 10 -0.22 -3.52 4.30
N CYS A 11 -0.81 -3.56 5.50
CA CYS A 11 -2.25 -3.46 5.70
C CYS A 11 -2.61 -2.07 6.22
N PHE A 12 -3.49 -1.38 5.52
CA PHE A 12 -4.10 -0.14 5.99
C PHE A 12 -5.54 -0.40 6.41
N HIS A 13 -5.82 -0.23 7.71
CA HIS A 13 -7.17 -0.33 8.27
C HIS A 13 -7.76 1.06 8.42
N ILE A 14 -8.88 1.32 7.75
CA ILE A 14 -9.58 2.60 7.84
C ILE A 14 -10.50 2.59 9.06
N LYS A 15 -10.21 3.47 10.02
CA LYS A 15 -11.04 3.66 11.21
C LYS A 15 -12.38 4.32 10.85
N ARG A 16 -13.35 3.49 10.46
CA ARG A 16 -14.69 3.95 10.02
C ARG A 16 -15.74 3.96 11.11
N PHE A 17 -15.44 3.56 12.34
CA PHE A 17 -16.44 3.55 13.42
C PHE A 17 -16.04 4.49 14.53
N GLU A 18 -16.94 5.41 14.83
CA GLU A 18 -16.91 6.26 16.01
C GLU A 18 -17.94 5.76 17.02
N HIS A 19 -17.58 5.84 18.30
CA HIS A 19 -18.45 5.45 19.39
C HIS A 19 -18.81 6.69 20.19
N SER A 20 -20.11 6.93 20.36
CA SER A 20 -20.62 7.98 21.25
C SER A 20 -21.08 7.33 22.54
N SER A 21 -20.23 7.40 23.57
CA SER A 21 -20.56 6.90 24.91
C SER A 21 -21.76 7.64 25.51
N THR A 22 -21.94 8.93 25.17
CA THR A 22 -23.05 9.76 25.66
C THR A 22 -24.41 9.37 25.06
N ARG A 23 -24.42 8.86 23.84
CA ARG A 23 -25.65 8.40 23.15
C ARG A 23 -25.80 6.89 23.14
N ASN A 24 -24.87 6.17 23.76
CA ASN A 24 -24.72 4.72 23.68
C ASN A 24 -24.91 4.18 22.24
N MET A 25 -24.31 4.87 21.27
CA MET A 25 -24.52 4.60 19.84
C MET A 25 -23.20 4.64 19.09
N SER A 26 -23.03 3.71 18.15
CA SER A 26 -21.90 3.67 17.22
C SER A 26 -22.37 4.08 15.83
N ARG A 27 -21.57 4.90 15.14
CA ARG A 27 -21.86 5.36 13.78
C ARG A 27 -20.74 4.98 12.84
N LYS A 28 -21.11 4.57 11.63
CA LYS A 28 -20.16 4.37 10.53
C LYS A 28 -19.88 5.70 9.81
N VAL A 29 -18.62 5.93 9.52
CA VAL A 29 -18.12 7.05 8.74
C VAL A 29 -18.01 6.61 7.30
N ASP A 30 -19.07 6.91 6.55
CA ASP A 30 -19.23 6.48 5.17
C ASP A 30 -18.60 7.41 4.13
N ARG A 31 -17.72 8.32 4.58
CA ARG A 31 -17.00 9.24 3.69
C ARG A 31 -16.15 8.47 2.68
N TYR A 32 -16.25 8.87 1.42
CA TYR A 32 -15.39 8.37 0.36
C TYR A 32 -13.91 8.67 0.68
N LEU A 33 -13.06 7.67 0.46
CA LEU A 33 -11.63 7.76 0.64
C LEU A 33 -11.00 7.31 -0.68
N GLN A 34 -10.31 8.22 -1.35
CA GLN A 34 -9.51 7.88 -2.50
C GLN A 34 -8.23 7.17 -2.06
N PHE A 35 -7.84 6.12 -2.77
CA PHE A 35 -6.60 5.41 -2.56
C PHE A 35 -5.92 5.09 -3.90
N PRO A 36 -4.58 5.06 -3.94
CA PRO A 36 -3.85 4.75 -5.16
C PRO A 36 -3.72 3.23 -5.37
N PHE A 37 -3.51 2.78 -6.60
CA PHE A 37 -3.16 1.38 -6.87
C PHE A 37 -1.65 1.11 -6.73
N SER A 38 -0.83 2.12 -7.01
CA SER A 38 0.61 2.08 -6.76
C SER A 38 0.97 3.10 -5.68
N LEU A 39 1.66 2.66 -4.64
CA LEU A 39 1.96 3.43 -3.44
C LEU A 39 3.47 3.50 -3.21
N ASP A 40 4.02 4.70 -3.27
CA ASP A 40 5.39 4.97 -2.84
C ASP A 40 5.42 5.36 -1.35
N MET A 41 6.11 4.53 -0.56
CA MET A 41 6.29 4.70 0.87
C MET A 41 7.55 5.47 1.25
N SER A 42 8.38 5.89 0.28
CA SER A 42 9.69 6.51 0.51
C SER A 42 9.62 7.73 1.45
N ARG A 43 8.60 8.58 1.25
CA ARG A 43 8.36 9.77 2.09
C ARG A 43 8.05 9.48 3.56
N TYR A 44 7.69 8.25 3.90
CA TYR A 44 7.41 7.83 5.28
C TYR A 44 8.60 7.14 5.94
N LEU A 45 9.70 6.91 5.20
CA LEU A 45 10.91 6.31 5.75
C LEU A 45 11.68 7.29 6.64
N SER A 46 12.41 6.76 7.61
CA SER A 46 13.32 7.56 8.45
C SER A 46 14.51 8.09 7.64
N SER A 47 14.98 9.29 7.95
CA SER A 47 16.11 9.93 7.27
C SER A 47 17.39 9.09 7.24
N SER A 48 17.63 8.26 8.27
CA SER A 48 18.77 7.33 8.28
C SER A 48 18.67 6.26 7.19
N VAL A 49 17.46 5.77 6.90
CA VAL A 49 17.20 4.80 5.83
C VAL A 49 17.30 5.48 4.47
N LEU A 50 16.77 6.69 4.33
CA LEU A 50 16.88 7.45 3.08
C LEU A 50 18.34 7.81 2.77
N ARG A 51 19.11 8.24 3.79
CA ARG A 51 20.55 8.55 3.65
C ARG A 51 21.37 7.30 3.31
N SER A 52 21.05 6.16 3.90
CA SER A 52 21.69 4.88 3.56
C SER A 52 21.41 4.46 2.12
N ARG A 53 20.21 4.68 1.59
CA ARG A 53 19.86 4.30 0.20
C ARG A 53 20.32 5.30 -0.85
N TYR A 54 20.17 6.60 -0.59
CA TYR A 54 20.31 7.65 -1.60
C TYR A 54 21.46 8.64 -1.31
N GLY A 55 22.21 8.45 -0.22
CA GLY A 55 23.23 9.38 0.22
C GLY A 55 22.65 10.76 0.59
N ASN A 56 23.41 11.83 0.35
CA ASN A 56 22.96 13.21 0.59
C ASN A 56 22.02 13.76 -0.51
N ARG A 57 21.56 12.95 -1.47
CA ARG A 57 20.83 13.41 -2.67
C ARG A 57 19.33 13.72 -2.48
N VAL A 58 18.81 13.70 -1.24
CA VAL A 58 17.35 13.63 -0.99
C VAL A 58 16.64 14.99 -0.97
N PHE A 59 17.35 16.13 -0.95
CA PHE A 59 16.73 17.46 -1.00
C PHE A 59 17.41 18.37 -2.02
N SER A 60 17.26 18.05 -3.31
CA SER A 60 17.50 18.99 -4.40
C SER A 60 16.17 19.32 -5.07
N PHE A 61 15.33 20.08 -4.37
CA PHE A 61 14.38 20.98 -5.02
C PHE A 61 15.12 22.32 -5.13
N ASP A 62 15.79 22.51 -6.26
CA ASP A 62 16.06 23.77 -6.96
C ASP A 62 17.31 23.62 -7.84
N GLU A 63 17.24 24.23 -9.02
CA GLU A 63 18.13 24.13 -10.17
C GLU A 63 19.54 24.72 -9.95
N GLU A 64 20.48 24.18 -10.74
CA GLU A 64 21.80 24.72 -11.15
C GLU A 64 22.97 24.82 -10.14
N ASN A 65 24.11 24.26 -10.59
CA ASN A 65 25.48 24.28 -10.07
C ASN A 65 25.81 23.50 -8.78
N ASP A 66 26.59 22.42 -8.88
CA ASP A 66 28.07 22.48 -8.72
C ASP A 66 28.70 21.08 -8.76
N ASP A 67 29.92 21.04 -9.25
CA ASP A 67 30.78 19.89 -9.56
C ASP A 67 31.34 19.25 -8.28
N HIS A 68 30.72 18.21 -7.71
CA HIS A 68 31.36 17.43 -6.65
C HIS A 68 31.16 15.92 -6.78
N VAL A 69 32.20 15.27 -7.31
CA VAL A 69 32.46 13.83 -7.24
C VAL A 69 32.65 13.43 -5.78
N ALA A 70 31.65 12.80 -5.18
CA ALA A 70 31.78 12.14 -3.89
C ALA A 70 31.89 10.62 -4.13
N GLY A 71 33.08 10.09 -3.91
CA GLY A 71 33.43 8.68 -4.04
C GLY A 71 32.55 7.78 -3.16
N ALA A 72 32.13 6.67 -3.76
CA ALA A 72 31.45 5.58 -3.09
C ALA A 72 32.50 4.55 -2.63
N ASP A 73 33.09 4.79 -1.46
CA ASP A 73 33.77 3.75 -0.68
C ASP A 73 32.81 3.35 0.45
N ASP A 74 32.08 2.25 0.28
CA ASP A 74 31.74 1.36 1.39
C ASP A 74 31.29 -0.01 0.85
N ASP A 75 32.19 -0.97 1.00
CA ASP A 75 32.00 -2.40 0.76
C ASP A 75 31.19 -2.98 1.94
N ASP A 76 29.86 -2.82 1.95
CA ASP A 76 28.97 -3.56 2.85
C ASP A 76 28.37 -4.78 2.13
N PRO A 77 28.88 -6.01 2.38
CA PRO A 77 28.38 -7.23 1.76
C PRO A 77 26.97 -7.62 2.25
N ASN A 78 26.38 -6.86 3.18
CA ASN A 78 25.03 -7.06 3.66
C ASN A 78 24.01 -6.08 3.05
N ALA A 79 24.23 -5.65 1.80
CA ALA A 79 23.22 -5.05 0.90
C ALA A 79 22.05 -6.04 0.68
N SER A 80 21.33 -6.29 1.76
CA SER A 80 20.27 -7.24 1.92
C SER A 80 19.09 -6.74 1.10
N VAL A 81 18.86 -7.35 -0.06
CA VAL A 81 17.66 -7.22 -0.90
C VAL A 81 17.10 -5.80 -0.86
N GLU A 82 17.59 -4.90 -1.71
CA GLU A 82 17.01 -3.56 -1.98
C GLU A 82 15.48 -3.54 -1.79
N ILE A 83 15.02 -3.24 -0.55
CA ILE A 83 13.62 -3.42 -0.18
C ILE A 83 12.88 -2.26 -0.82
N SER A 84 12.32 -2.45 -2.01
CA SER A 84 11.61 -1.39 -2.73
C SER A 84 10.59 -0.70 -1.83
N SER A 85 10.57 0.62 -1.89
CA SER A 85 9.54 1.45 -1.23
C SER A 85 8.25 1.52 -2.04
N GLU A 86 8.22 0.91 -3.24
CA GLU A 86 7.06 0.84 -4.11
C GLU A 86 6.20 -0.38 -3.78
N PHE A 87 4.91 -0.14 -3.64
CA PHE A 87 3.92 -1.16 -3.36
C PHE A 87 2.79 -1.14 -4.38
N GLU A 88 2.24 -2.31 -4.65
CA GLU A 88 1.05 -2.50 -5.46
C GLU A 88 -0.12 -2.95 -4.59
N LEU A 89 -1.27 -2.32 -4.78
CA LEU A 89 -2.52 -2.73 -4.18
C LEU A 89 -2.96 -4.04 -4.83
N PHE A 90 -3.18 -5.06 -4.01
CA PHE A 90 -3.65 -6.37 -4.50
C PHE A 90 -4.97 -6.81 -3.86
N ALA A 91 -5.38 -6.22 -2.72
CA ALA A 91 -6.69 -6.50 -2.16
C ALA A 91 -7.34 -5.28 -1.48
N VAL A 92 -8.64 -5.12 -1.67
CA VAL A 92 -9.49 -4.14 -0.99
C VAL A 92 -10.66 -4.86 -0.35
N VAL A 93 -10.77 -4.80 0.96
CA VAL A 93 -11.92 -5.32 1.70
C VAL A 93 -12.88 -4.18 1.93
N THR A 94 -14.16 -4.37 1.62
CA THR A 94 -15.22 -3.43 2.00
C THR A 94 -16.11 -4.04 3.06
N HIS A 95 -16.82 -3.18 3.77
CA HIS A 95 -17.80 -3.58 4.78
C HIS A 95 -19.05 -2.75 4.59
N THR A 96 -20.20 -3.41 4.40
CA THR A 96 -21.52 -2.78 4.39
C THR A 96 -22.26 -3.13 5.67
N GLY A 97 -23.02 -2.19 6.24
CA GLY A 97 -23.72 -2.40 7.51
C GLY A 97 -23.16 -1.59 8.69
N LYS A 98 -23.54 -2.02 9.89
CA LYS A 98 -23.25 -1.37 11.19
C LYS A 98 -22.07 -2.03 11.90
N LEU A 99 -21.69 -1.51 13.06
CA LEU A 99 -20.57 -2.04 13.82
C LEU A 99 -20.79 -3.49 14.29
N ASP A 100 -22.03 -3.83 14.61
CA ASP A 100 -22.48 -5.10 15.20
C ASP A 100 -22.96 -6.13 14.17
N ALA A 101 -23.28 -5.69 12.95
CA ALA A 101 -23.74 -6.55 11.88
C ALA A 101 -23.42 -5.93 10.51
N GLY A 102 -22.97 -6.75 9.59
CA GLY A 102 -22.70 -6.31 8.23
C GLY A 102 -22.21 -7.42 7.32
N HIS A 103 -21.79 -7.04 6.13
CA HIS A 103 -21.31 -7.93 5.08
C HIS A 103 -19.96 -7.47 4.57
N TYR A 104 -19.03 -8.42 4.44
CA TYR A 104 -17.69 -8.18 3.94
C TYR A 104 -17.54 -8.78 2.56
N ILE A 105 -17.03 -7.99 1.62
CA ILE A 105 -16.61 -8.48 0.31
C ILE A 105 -15.17 -8.06 0.05
N THR A 106 -14.49 -8.79 -0.82
CA THR A 106 -13.10 -8.51 -1.18
C THR A 106 -12.98 -8.27 -2.68
N TYR A 107 -12.35 -7.16 -3.06
CA TYR A 107 -11.81 -6.98 -4.40
C TYR A 107 -10.37 -7.49 -4.39
N LEU A 108 -10.05 -8.46 -5.23
CA LEU A 108 -8.73 -9.07 -5.35
C LEU A 108 -8.16 -8.80 -6.74
N ARG A 109 -6.88 -8.43 -6.80
CA ARG A 109 -6.13 -8.28 -8.04
C ARG A 109 -5.25 -9.50 -8.25
N LEU A 110 -5.46 -10.20 -9.36
CA LEU A 110 -4.65 -11.35 -9.78
C LEU A 110 -4.33 -11.18 -11.27
N ASN A 111 -3.07 -11.38 -11.66
CA ASN A 111 -2.61 -11.25 -13.05
C ASN A 111 -3.09 -9.95 -13.71
N ASN A 112 -3.01 -8.84 -12.96
CA ASN A 112 -3.44 -7.51 -13.38
C ASN A 112 -4.95 -7.37 -13.70
N GLN A 113 -5.77 -8.35 -13.32
CA GLN A 113 -7.23 -8.34 -13.43
C GLN A 113 -7.87 -8.27 -12.05
N TRP A 114 -9.02 -7.62 -11.95
CA TRP A 114 -9.73 -7.45 -10.69
C TRP A 114 -10.94 -8.37 -10.61
N TYR A 115 -11.12 -8.96 -9.44
CA TYR A 115 -12.22 -9.84 -9.12
C TYR A 115 -12.93 -9.34 -7.86
N ARG A 116 -14.25 -9.33 -7.88
CA ARG A 116 -15.10 -9.13 -6.71
C ARG A 116 -15.46 -10.51 -6.15
N CYS A 117 -14.98 -10.80 -4.95
CA CYS A 117 -15.27 -12.00 -4.19
C CYS A 117 -16.34 -11.67 -3.14
N ASP A 118 -17.53 -12.19 -3.35
CA ASP A 118 -18.72 -12.03 -2.51
C ASP A 118 -19.22 -13.41 -2.11
N ASP A 119 -18.72 -13.89 -0.97
CA ASP A 119 -18.88 -15.28 -0.51
C ASP A 119 -18.48 -16.29 -1.60
N ALA A 120 -19.45 -17.07 -2.10
CA ALA A 120 -19.25 -18.06 -3.14
C ALA A 120 -19.17 -17.47 -4.56
N TRP A 121 -19.45 -16.18 -4.73
CA TRP A 121 -19.56 -15.53 -6.04
C TRP A 121 -18.29 -14.73 -6.34
N ILE A 122 -17.54 -15.19 -7.34
CA ILE A 122 -16.34 -14.51 -7.84
C ILE A 122 -16.65 -13.98 -9.23
N THR A 123 -16.61 -12.65 -9.39
CA THR A 123 -16.90 -12.00 -10.68
C THR A 123 -15.77 -11.07 -11.09
N HIS A 124 -15.43 -11.07 -12.38
CA HIS A 124 -14.48 -10.10 -12.93
C HIS A 124 -15.08 -8.69 -12.91
N VAL A 125 -14.29 -7.68 -12.54
CA VAL A 125 -14.73 -6.29 -12.43
C VAL A 125 -13.68 -5.31 -12.98
N ASN A 126 -14.14 -4.11 -13.34
CA ASN A 126 -13.26 -3.05 -13.83
C ASN A 126 -12.59 -2.30 -12.66
N GLU A 127 -11.43 -1.73 -12.93
CA GLU A 127 -10.66 -0.91 -11.99
C GLU A 127 -11.46 0.25 -11.40
N ASP A 128 -12.31 0.90 -12.19
CA ASP A 128 -13.13 2.04 -11.74
C ASP A 128 -14.10 1.66 -10.61
N LEU A 129 -14.63 0.43 -10.66
CA LEU A 129 -15.49 -0.09 -9.59
C LEU A 129 -14.71 -0.23 -8.29
N VAL A 130 -13.46 -0.70 -8.38
CA VAL A 130 -12.57 -0.86 -7.22
C VAL A 130 -12.19 0.51 -6.65
N ARG A 131 -11.88 1.50 -7.50
CA ARG A 131 -11.57 2.87 -7.05
C ARG A 131 -12.74 3.52 -6.31
N ALA A 132 -13.97 3.28 -6.77
CA ALA A 132 -15.18 3.78 -6.14
C ALA A 132 -15.56 3.02 -4.85
N ALA A 133 -14.89 1.91 -4.54
CA ALA A 133 -15.25 1.05 -3.43
C ALA A 133 -15.04 1.73 -2.07
N GLN A 134 -15.98 1.49 -1.16
CA GLN A 134 -15.91 2.02 0.21
C GLN A 134 -14.95 1.17 1.06
N CYS A 135 -13.65 1.37 0.87
CA CYS A 135 -12.60 0.53 1.45
C CYS A 135 -12.62 0.54 2.98
N TYR A 136 -12.63 -0.63 3.59
CA TYR A 136 -12.48 -0.83 5.02
C TYR A 136 -11.03 -1.22 5.36
N MET A 137 -10.45 -2.12 4.58
CA MET A 137 -9.04 -2.48 4.64
C MET A 137 -8.44 -2.52 3.24
N MET A 138 -7.16 -2.20 3.13
CA MET A 138 -6.40 -2.27 1.89
C MET A 138 -5.09 -2.99 2.14
N PHE A 139 -4.73 -3.90 1.24
CA PHE A 139 -3.50 -4.67 1.31
C PHE A 139 -2.62 -4.36 0.11
N TYR A 140 -1.42 -3.91 0.43
CA TYR A 140 -0.38 -3.54 -0.50
C TYR A 140 0.78 -4.52 -0.35
N VAL A 141 1.35 -4.98 -1.45
CA VAL A 141 2.54 -5.84 -1.46
C VAL A 141 3.68 -5.11 -2.13
N GLN A 142 4.91 -5.32 -1.67
CA GLN A 142 6.09 -4.77 -2.34
C GLN A 142 6.11 -5.19 -3.81
N LYS A 143 6.31 -4.22 -4.70
CA LYS A 143 6.17 -4.39 -6.14
C LYS A 143 7.07 -5.50 -6.71
N MET A 144 8.29 -5.64 -6.18
CA MET A 144 9.20 -6.74 -6.54
C MET A 144 8.63 -8.14 -6.25
N LEU A 145 7.85 -8.29 -5.19
CA LEU A 145 7.20 -9.57 -4.87
C LEU A 145 5.94 -9.80 -5.71
N TYR A 146 5.21 -8.72 -6.01
CA TYR A 146 4.04 -8.80 -6.90
C TYR A 146 4.41 -9.36 -8.28
N TYR A 147 5.48 -8.83 -8.89
CA TYR A 147 5.91 -9.30 -10.22
C TYR A 147 6.38 -10.76 -10.22
N LYS A 148 7.18 -11.16 -9.22
CA LYS A 148 7.62 -12.56 -9.07
C LYS A 148 6.44 -13.54 -8.99
N ALA A 149 5.39 -13.18 -8.25
CA ALA A 149 4.19 -14.00 -8.18
C ALA A 149 3.46 -14.07 -9.53
N SER A 150 3.33 -12.94 -10.24
CA SER A 150 2.65 -12.91 -11.54
C SER A 150 3.39 -13.67 -12.65
N GLU A 151 4.73 -13.63 -12.67
CA GLU A 151 5.53 -14.37 -13.66
C GLU A 151 5.36 -15.89 -13.49
N SER A 152 5.37 -16.37 -12.24
CA SER A 152 5.16 -17.80 -11.96
C SER A 152 3.78 -18.32 -12.39
N ALA A 153 2.74 -17.49 -12.31
CA ALA A 153 1.39 -17.85 -12.72
C ALA A 153 1.21 -17.86 -14.26
N SER A 154 2.03 -17.12 -15.00
CA SER A 154 2.02 -17.10 -16.47
C SER A 154 2.81 -18.22 -17.13
N ALA A 155 3.65 -18.93 -16.36
CA ALA A 155 4.50 -20.02 -16.83
C ALA A 155 3.87 -21.41 -16.60
N SER A 156 2.62 -21.48 -16.13
CA SER A 156 1.89 -22.71 -15.79
C SER A 156 0.73 -22.97 -16.73
#